data_AF-A0A3M7RR01-F1
#
_entry.id   AF-A0A3M7RR01-F1
#
_cell.length_a   1.000
_cell.length_b   1.000
_cell.length_c   1.000
_cell.angle_alpha   90.00
_cell.angle_beta   90.00
_cell.angle_gamma   90.00
#
_symmetry.space_group_name_H-M   'P 1'
#
loop_
_entity.id
_entity.type
_entity.pdbx_description
1 polymer ?
#
loop_
_entity_poly.entity_id
_entity_poly.type
_entity_poly.pdbx_seq_one_letter_code
_entity_poly.pdbx_strand_id
1 'polypeptide(L)'
;MLIIQWNCNNLVSKLELFKNFLDTYDPDIVLLCELKVDELRDNFFINFSSFYKVSKPRNNFGGGVAILINKKVEFFQDLSLDHWNLELNQNGAILEDALLNLNFALINNSSPTFHLANRDYCEILDLYISSPNSI
;
A
#
# COMPACT_ATOMS: atom_id res chain seq x y z
N MET A 1 -17.86 5.40 -0.75
CA MET A 1 -16.42 5.16 -0.89
C MET A 1 -15.99 4.22 0.22
N LEU A 2 -15.58 3.00 -0.12
CA LEU A 2 -15.05 1.98 0.78
C LEU A 2 -13.54 1.85 0.57
N ILE A 3 -12.76 2.19 1.60
CA ILE A 3 -11.31 2.03 1.61
C ILE A 3 -10.95 0.93 2.59
N ILE A 4 -10.04 0.07 2.18
CA ILE A 4 -9.62 -1.07 2.97
C ILE A 4 -8.12 -1.06 3.11
N GLN A 5 -7.63 -1.24 4.33
CA GLN A 5 -6.22 -1.47 4.59
C GLN A 5 -6.03 -2.90 5.08
N TRP A 6 -5.05 -3.59 4.51
CA TRP A 6 -4.71 -4.94 4.91
C TRP A 6 -3.20 -5.15 4.98
N ASN A 7 -2.71 -5.50 6.17
CA ASN A 7 -1.42 -6.15 6.31
C ASN A 7 -1.57 -7.61 5.87
N CYS A 8 -1.09 -7.90 4.66
CA CYS A 8 -1.27 -9.20 4.03
C CYS A 8 -0.44 -10.29 4.71
N ASN A 9 0.72 -9.93 5.29
CA ASN A 9 1.76 -10.85 5.75
C ASN A 9 1.94 -12.02 4.74
N ASN A 10 2.49 -11.69 3.57
CA ASN A 10 2.55 -12.52 2.36
C ASN A 10 1.19 -12.64 1.64
N LEU A 11 0.95 -11.76 0.67
CA LEU A 11 -0.29 -11.74 -0.12
C LEU A 11 -0.46 -12.97 -1.00
N VAL A 12 0.61 -13.47 -1.63
CA VAL A 12 0.54 -14.61 -2.56
C VAL A 12 -0.02 -15.85 -1.87
N SER A 13 0.34 -16.06 -0.60
CA SER A 13 -0.19 -17.17 0.21
C SER A 13 -1.71 -17.09 0.47
N LYS A 14 -2.33 -15.92 0.25
CA LYS A 14 -3.75 -15.63 0.53
C LYS A 14 -4.51 -15.13 -0.70
N LEU A 15 -3.98 -15.38 -1.90
CA LEU A 15 -4.45 -14.73 -3.12
C LEU A 15 -5.91 -15.06 -3.46
N GLU A 16 -6.33 -16.32 -3.30
CA GLU A 16 -7.73 -16.72 -3.56
C GLU A 16 -8.69 -16.08 -2.56
N LEU A 17 -8.34 -16.08 -1.27
CA LEU A 17 -9.12 -15.41 -0.24
C LEU A 17 -9.28 -13.92 -0.56
N PHE A 18 -8.20 -13.29 -1.02
CA PHE A 18 -8.21 -11.88 -1.39
C PHE A 18 -9.08 -11.62 -2.61
N LYS A 19 -9.02 -12.46 -3.65
CA LYS A 19 -9.89 -12.34 -4.83
C LYS A 19 -11.36 -12.42 -4.45
N ASN A 20 -11.74 -13.42 -3.66
CA ASN A 20 -13.11 -13.56 -3.16
C ASN A 20 -13.55 -12.33 -2.35
N PHE A 21 -12.65 -11.77 -1.56
CA PHE A 21 -12.90 -10.54 -0.82
C PHE A 21 -13.14 -9.34 -1.74
N LEU A 22 -12.29 -9.14 -2.75
CA LEU A 22 -12.48 -8.07 -3.73
C LEU A 22 -13.83 -8.21 -4.46
N ASP A 23 -14.19 -9.43 -4.86
CA ASP A 23 -15.45 -9.71 -5.57
C ASP A 23 -16.68 -9.52 -4.66
N THR A 24 -16.56 -9.84 -3.37
CA THR A 24 -17.67 -9.74 -2.41
C THR A 24 -17.95 -8.31 -1.99
N TYR A 25 -16.90 -7.53 -1.72
CA TYR A 25 -17.03 -6.21 -1.10
C TYR A 25 -16.87 -5.06 -2.09
N ASP A 26 -16.37 -5.31 -3.30
CA ASP A 26 -16.15 -4.33 -4.38
C ASP A 26 -15.57 -2.98 -3.87
N PRO A 27 -14.44 -3.01 -3.14
CA PRO A 27 -13.87 -1.80 -2.54
C PRO A 27 -13.46 -0.79 -3.60
N ASP A 28 -13.50 0.49 -3.22
CA ASP A 28 -13.06 1.61 -4.06
C ASP A 28 -11.54 1.74 -4.06
N ILE A 29 -10.91 1.58 -2.89
CA ILE A 29 -9.46 1.65 -2.71
C ILE A 29 -9.02 0.55 -1.75
N VAL A 30 -7.92 -0.14 -2.07
CA VAL A 30 -7.29 -1.13 -1.19
C VAL A 30 -5.82 -0.82 -1.00
N LEU A 31 -5.36 -0.88 0.23
CA LEU A 31 -4.01 -0.57 0.65
C LEU A 31 -3.42 -1.82 1.27
N LEU A 32 -2.32 -2.29 0.70
CA LEU A 32 -1.73 -3.57 1.01
C LEU A 32 -0.33 -3.34 1.58
N CYS A 33 -0.06 -3.94 2.73
CA CYS A 33 1.25 -3.93 3.39
C CYS A 33 1.77 -5.36 3.55
N GLU A 34 3.08 -5.52 3.76
CA GLU A 34 3.73 -6.83 3.92
C GLU A 34 3.41 -7.79 2.77
N LEU A 35 3.52 -7.30 1.53
CA LEU A 35 3.28 -8.11 0.34
C LEU A 35 4.23 -9.33 0.28
N LYS A 36 5.48 -9.13 0.70
CA LYS A 36 6.57 -10.12 0.69
C LYS A 36 6.75 -10.76 -0.69
N VAL A 37 6.81 -9.93 -1.73
CA VAL A 37 7.03 -10.30 -3.14
C VAL A 37 8.18 -9.49 -3.73
N ASP A 38 8.92 -10.10 -4.66
CA ASP A 38 9.78 -9.40 -5.62
C ASP A 38 8.97 -8.82 -6.79
N GLU A 39 9.63 -8.03 -7.64
CA GLU A 39 9.02 -7.33 -8.77
C GLU A 39 8.38 -8.27 -9.80
N LEU A 40 9.02 -9.40 -10.11
CA LEU A 40 8.50 -10.39 -11.05
C LEU A 40 7.18 -10.98 -10.55
N ARG A 41 7.14 -11.36 -9.27
CA ARG A 41 5.95 -11.92 -8.63
C ARG A 41 4.85 -10.88 -8.45
N ASP A 42 5.18 -9.63 -8.13
CA ASP A 42 4.21 -8.54 -8.06
C ASP A 42 3.49 -8.35 -9.39
N ASN A 43 4.24 -8.30 -10.50
CA ASN A 43 3.68 -8.15 -11.84
C ASN A 43 2.80 -9.34 -12.26
N PHE A 44 3.11 -10.54 -11.78
CA PHE A 44 2.35 -11.74 -12.13
C PHE A 44 1.12 -11.97 -11.26
N PHE A 45 1.26 -11.88 -9.93
CA PHE A 45 0.21 -12.27 -8.98
C PHE A 45 -0.70 -11.10 -8.58
N ILE A 46 -0.17 -9.88 -8.58
CA ILE A 46 -0.87 -8.69 -8.12
C ILE A 46 -1.25 -7.88 -9.37
N ASN A 47 -2.21 -8.42 -10.13
CA ASN A 47 -2.76 -7.77 -11.31
C ASN A 47 -4.26 -8.10 -11.40
N PHE A 48 -5.09 -7.15 -10.95
CA PHE A 48 -6.54 -7.30 -10.88
C PHE A 48 -7.17 -6.37 -11.92
N SER A 49 -7.89 -6.93 -12.90
CA SER A 49 -8.36 -6.18 -14.08
C SER A 49 -9.29 -5.00 -13.75
N SER A 50 -10.02 -5.07 -12.65
CA SER A 50 -10.92 -4.00 -12.17
C SER A 50 -10.20 -2.86 -11.46
N PHE A 51 -8.89 -2.99 -11.19
CA PHE A 51 -8.12 -2.03 -10.42
C PHE A 51 -6.95 -1.48 -11.23
N TYR A 52 -6.62 -0.21 -11.00
CA TYR A 52 -5.28 0.31 -11.21
C TYR A 52 -4.40 -0.12 -10.03
N LYS A 53 -3.13 -0.43 -10.30
CA LYS A 53 -2.15 -0.79 -9.27
C LYS A 53 -1.01 0.21 -9.26
N VAL A 54 -0.67 0.69 -8.07
CA VAL A 54 0.61 1.35 -7.77
C VAL A 54 1.29 0.50 -6.71
N SER A 55 2.44 -0.12 -7.02
CA SER A 55 3.12 -1.03 -6.11
C SER A 55 4.60 -0.69 -5.96
N LYS A 56 5.12 -0.96 -4.75
CA LYS A 56 6.54 -0.98 -4.45
C LYS A 56 6.88 -2.35 -3.84
N PRO A 57 7.16 -3.36 -4.68
CA PRO A 57 7.61 -4.66 -4.20
C PRO A 57 9.00 -4.53 -3.56
N ARG A 58 9.37 -5.53 -2.74
CA ARG A 58 10.66 -5.51 -2.04
C ARG A 58 11.40 -6.84 -2.22
N ASN A 59 10.98 -7.87 -1.51
CA ASN A 59 11.52 -9.23 -1.58
C ASN A 59 10.57 -10.22 -0.90
N ASN A 60 10.97 -11.49 -0.81
CA ASN A 60 10.15 -12.58 -0.27
C ASN A 60 10.21 -12.74 1.26
N PHE A 61 10.94 -11.88 1.97
CA PHE A 61 11.18 -11.97 3.41
C PHE A 61 10.37 -10.97 4.23
N GLY A 62 10.23 -9.72 3.76
CA GLY A 62 9.56 -8.66 4.50
C GLY A 62 9.27 -7.42 3.66
N GLY A 63 8.29 -6.64 4.10
CA GLY A 63 7.89 -5.38 3.48
C GLY A 63 7.21 -5.54 2.12
N GLY A 64 7.21 -4.45 1.37
CA GLY A 64 6.49 -4.30 0.10
C GLY A 64 5.07 -3.82 0.32
N VAL A 65 4.65 -2.85 -0.50
CA VAL A 65 3.36 -2.16 -0.40
C VAL A 65 2.69 -2.04 -1.77
N ALA A 66 1.36 -1.99 -1.79
CA ALA A 66 0.60 -1.67 -2.99
C ALA A 66 -0.69 -0.92 -2.66
N ILE A 67 -1.07 -0.02 -3.57
CA ILE A 67 -2.39 0.59 -3.63
C ILE A 67 -3.11 0.02 -4.85
N LEU A 68 -4.31 -0.50 -4.63
CA LEU A 68 -5.25 -0.86 -5.69
C LEU A 68 -6.37 0.17 -5.70
N ILE A 69 -6.58 0.84 -6.83
CA ILE A 69 -7.64 1.84 -7.01
C ILE A 69 -8.64 1.27 -8.00
N ASN A 70 -9.89 1.07 -7.59
CA ASN A 70 -10.92 0.53 -8.46
C ASN A 70 -11.13 1.49 -9.64
N LYS A 71 -11.23 0.98 -10.86
CA LYS A 71 -11.32 1.79 -12.09
C LYS A 71 -12.57 2.66 -12.15
N LYS A 72 -13.57 2.39 -11.30
CA LYS A 72 -14.77 3.24 -11.13
C LYS A 72 -14.48 4.54 -10.36
N VAL A 73 -13.33 4.63 -9.68
CA VAL A 73 -12.90 5.80 -8.91
C VAL A 73 -12.02 6.67 -9.80
N GLU A 74 -12.43 7.91 -10.00
CA GLU A 74 -11.56 8.93 -10.62
C GLU A 74 -10.48 9.36 -9.63
N PHE A 75 -9.22 9.41 -10.08
CA PHE A 75 -8.10 9.88 -9.28
C PHE A 75 -7.07 10.59 -10.17
N PHE A 76 -6.27 11.46 -9.55
CA PHE A 76 -5.12 12.09 -10.18
C PHE A 76 -3.85 11.57 -9.52
N GLN A 77 -2.86 11.20 -10.34
CA GLN A 77 -1.53 10.81 -9.89
C GLN A 77 -0.53 11.88 -10.34
N ASP A 78 0.10 12.55 -9.38
CA ASP A 78 1.21 13.46 -9.66
C ASP A 78 2.53 12.69 -9.57
N LEU A 79 3.19 12.46 -10.71
CA LEU A 79 4.49 11.78 -10.79
C LEU A 79 5.68 12.75 -10.66
N SER A 80 5.43 14.06 -10.56
CA SER A 80 6.50 15.06 -10.51
C SER A 80 7.33 15.03 -9.22
N LEU A 81 6.81 14.38 -8.17
CA LEU A 81 7.42 14.30 -6.85
C LEU A 81 8.25 13.02 -6.63
N ASP A 82 8.17 12.03 -7.53
CA ASP A 82 8.96 10.78 -7.47
C ASP A 82 10.48 11.02 -7.49
N HIS A 83 10.92 12.21 -7.93
CA HIS A 83 12.33 12.60 -7.96
C HIS A 83 12.89 13.12 -6.62
N TRP A 84 12.06 13.37 -5.60
CA TRP A 84 12.48 14.13 -4.41
C TRP A 84 12.90 13.31 -3.17
N ASN A 85 12.79 11.98 -3.17
CA ASN A 85 13.03 11.16 -1.97
C ASN A 85 14.03 10.00 -2.18
N LEU A 86 15.28 10.33 -2.49
CA LEU A 86 16.36 9.33 -2.61
C LEU A 86 17.02 8.94 -1.28
N GLU A 87 16.83 9.70 -0.19
CA GLU A 87 17.55 9.45 1.06
C GLU A 87 16.59 9.45 2.26
N LEU A 88 16.45 8.28 2.91
CA LEU A 88 15.92 8.04 4.28
C LEU A 88 14.45 7.61 4.50
N ASN A 89 13.51 7.69 3.54
CA ASN A 89 12.12 7.20 3.75
C ASN A 89 11.50 6.54 2.51
N GLN A 90 12.10 5.43 2.06
CA GLN A 90 11.72 4.85 0.77
C GLN A 90 10.31 4.23 0.72
N ASN A 91 9.73 3.74 1.83
CA ASN A 91 8.44 3.03 1.79
C ASN A 91 7.24 3.87 2.26
N GLY A 92 7.45 4.91 3.08
CA GLY A 92 6.37 5.79 3.56
C GLY A 92 6.04 6.95 2.62
N ALA A 93 7.05 7.54 1.96
CA ALA A 93 6.88 8.77 1.19
C ALA A 93 5.99 8.62 -0.07
N ILE A 94 6.10 7.51 -0.79
CA ILE A 94 5.31 7.26 -2.01
C ILE A 94 3.80 7.14 -1.70
N LEU A 95 3.47 6.69 -0.49
CA LEU A 95 2.08 6.58 -0.02
C LEU A 95 1.54 7.89 0.55
N GLU A 96 2.37 8.72 1.15
CA GLU A 96 2.02 10.11 1.51
C GLU A 96 1.55 10.88 0.29
N ASP A 97 2.29 10.79 -0.81
CA ASP A 97 2.04 11.58 -2.02
C ASP A 97 0.78 11.11 -2.79
N ALA A 98 0.50 9.80 -2.80
CA ALA A 98 -0.70 9.26 -3.46
C ALA A 98 -2.01 9.61 -2.74
N LEU A 99 -1.96 9.81 -1.42
CA LEU A 99 -3.14 9.97 -0.56
C LEU A 99 -3.58 11.43 -0.39
N LEU A 100 -2.66 12.39 -0.51
CA LEU A 100 -2.96 13.82 -0.44
C LEU A 100 -3.90 14.28 -1.56
N ASN A 101 -3.87 13.63 -2.73
CA ASN A 101 -4.73 13.94 -3.87
C ASN A 101 -6.15 13.34 -3.78
N LEU A 102 -6.38 12.44 -2.82
CA LEU A 102 -7.65 11.73 -2.66
C LEU A 102 -8.51 12.28 -1.50
N ASN A 103 -8.14 13.45 -0.95
CA ASN A 103 -8.81 14.09 0.19
C ASN A 103 -8.79 13.23 1.47
N PHE A 104 -7.78 12.37 1.62
CA PHE A 104 -7.56 11.57 2.83
C PHE A 104 -6.59 12.25 3.78
N ALA A 105 -6.84 12.07 5.08
CA ALA A 105 -5.86 12.38 6.10
C ALA A 105 -4.96 11.16 6.30
N LEU A 106 -3.69 11.30 5.92
CA LEU A 106 -2.66 10.37 6.31
C LEU A 106 -2.02 10.85 7.61
N ILE A 107 -2.08 10.01 8.64
CA ILE A 107 -1.42 10.27 9.92
C ILE A 107 -0.21 9.36 9.98
N ASN A 108 0.93 9.91 9.57
CA ASN A 108 2.22 9.26 9.72
C ASN A 108 3.14 10.22 10.49
N ASN A 109 3.59 9.82 11.67
CA ASN A 109 4.51 10.63 12.48
C ASN A 109 5.98 10.29 12.20
N SER A 110 6.24 9.57 11.10
CA SER A 110 7.56 9.09 10.67
C SER A 110 8.30 8.25 11.72
N SER A 111 7.59 7.82 12.76
CA SER A 111 8.17 6.96 13.80
C SER A 111 8.19 5.52 13.28
N PRO A 112 9.31 4.80 13.44
CA PRO A 112 9.35 3.39 13.08
C PRO A 112 8.24 2.61 13.80
N THR A 113 7.39 1.94 13.03
CA THR A 113 6.36 1.05 13.60
C THR A 113 6.86 -0.39 13.73
N PHE A 114 8.04 -0.66 13.18
CA PHE A 114 8.75 -1.91 13.29
C PHE A 114 10.18 -1.71 13.81
N HIS A 115 10.56 -2.54 14.78
CA HIS A 115 11.87 -2.47 15.44
C HIS A 115 12.44 -3.87 15.65
N LEU A 116 13.62 -4.13 15.10
CA LEU A 116 14.44 -5.31 15.34
C LEU A 116 15.68 -4.90 16.15
N ALA A 117 15.55 -4.98 17.48
CA ALA A 117 16.58 -4.53 18.43
C ALA A 117 17.92 -5.25 18.26
N ASN A 118 17.89 -6.50 17.79
CA ASN A 118 19.07 -7.33 17.60
C ASN A 118 19.86 -7.02 16.31
N ARG A 119 19.35 -6.13 15.46
CA ARG A 119 19.98 -5.74 14.18
C ARG A 119 20.10 -4.22 14.01
N ASP A 120 19.79 -3.44 15.04
CA ASP A 120 19.63 -1.98 14.96
C ASP A 120 18.82 -1.56 13.71
N TYR A 121 17.73 -2.28 13.45
CA TYR A 121 16.90 -2.07 12.27
C TYR A 121 15.52 -1.56 12.65
N CYS A 122 15.16 -0.42 12.08
CA CYS A 122 13.89 0.27 12.30
C CYS A 122 13.24 0.57 10.95
N GLU A 123 11.93 0.33 10.82
CA GLU A 123 11.19 0.66 9.60
C GLU A 123 9.77 1.14 9.93
N ILE A 124 9.23 2.01 9.08
CA ILE A 124 7.81 2.37 9.06
C ILE A 124 7.10 1.33 8.19
N LEU A 125 6.31 0.44 8.79
CA LEU A 125 5.56 -0.61 8.07
C LEU A 125 4.07 -0.33 7.97
N ASP A 126 3.54 0.53 8.83
CA ASP A 126 2.11 0.75 8.93
C ASP A 126 1.71 2.02 8.18
N LEU A 127 0.79 1.82 7.24
CA LEU A 127 -0.06 2.88 6.73
C LEU A 127 -1.24 3.04 7.70
N TYR A 128 -1.77 4.23 7.90
CA TYR A 128 -3.08 4.42 8.53
C TYR A 128 -3.83 5.49 7.76
N ILE A 129 -4.96 5.14 7.15
CA ILE A 129 -5.83 6.12 6.51
C ILE A 129 -7.03 6.41 7.40
N SER A 130 -7.23 7.68 7.71
CA SER A 130 -8.41 8.19 8.38
C SER A 130 -9.26 8.98 7.38
N SER A 131 -10.54 8.63 7.25
CA SER A 131 -11.50 9.51 6.59
C SER A 131 -11.95 10.59 7.57
N PRO A 132 -11.98 11.87 7.16
CA PRO A 132 -12.53 12.94 7.99
C PRO A 132 -14.03 12.78 8.32
N ASN A 133 -14.73 11.84 7.65
CA ASN A 133 -16.17 11.61 7.82
C ASN A 133 -16.51 10.46 8.79
N SER A 134 -15.75 10.31 9.88
CA SER A 134 -16.17 9.44 10.99
C SER A 134 -17.00 10.28 11.96
N ILE A 135 -18.33 10.18 11.83
CA ILE A 135 -19.28 10.62 12.89
C ILE A 135 -19.26 9.56 13.99
#